data_AF-A0A1A9J4Y6-F1
#
_entry.id   AF-A0A1A9J4Y6-F1
#
_cell.length_a   1.000
_cell.length_b   1.000
_cell.length_c   1.000
_cell.angle_alpha   90.00
_cell.angle_beta   90.00
_cell.angle_gamma   90.00
#
_symmetry.space_group_name_H-M   'P 1'
#
loop_
_entity.id
_entity.type
_entity.pdbx_description
1 polymer ?
#
loop_
_entity_poly.entity_id
_entity_poly.type
_entity_poly.pdbx_seq_one_letter_code
_entity_poly.pdbx_strand_id
1 'polypeptide(L)'
;MPRPSRKADVDITAFPTEDELRATVAPVLGLAPERIEPDASLVLLGLSSLEIMRLVSRWRKAGVPVQFEALVAAPTLSGWLAHFDSLRASAPTAPGAA
;
A
#
# COMPACT_ATOMS: atom_id res chain seq x y z
N MET A 1 28.17 -9.42 9.69
CA MET A 1 26.92 -10.04 9.19
C MET A 1 25.74 -9.31 9.83
N PRO A 2 24.93 -8.53 9.10
CA PRO A 2 23.70 -7.98 9.66
C PRO A 2 22.70 -9.12 9.88
N ARG A 3 22.06 -9.12 11.05
CA ARG A 3 21.08 -10.12 11.50
C ARG A 3 19.78 -9.97 10.70
N PRO A 4 19.07 -11.05 10.35
CA PRO A 4 17.73 -10.95 9.77
C PRO A 4 16.79 -10.31 10.79
N SER A 5 16.28 -9.13 10.46
CA SER A 5 15.33 -8.37 11.27
C SER A 5 14.07 -9.18 11.55
N ARG A 6 13.76 -9.28 12.84
CA ARG A 6 12.48 -9.63 13.48
C ARG A 6 11.31 -9.31 12.53
N LYS A 7 10.45 -10.30 12.21
CA LYS A 7 9.22 -10.10 11.43
C LYS A 7 8.51 -8.86 11.96
N ALA A 8 8.60 -7.77 11.20
CA ALA A 8 7.92 -6.54 11.55
C ALA A 8 6.43 -6.86 11.52
N ASP A 9 5.77 -6.63 12.64
CA ASP A 9 4.47 -5.98 12.58
C ASP A 9 4.70 -4.77 11.68
N VAL A 10 4.37 -4.88 10.39
CA VAL A 10 4.47 -3.75 9.48
C VAL A 10 3.37 -2.80 9.96
N ASP A 11 3.77 -1.88 10.85
CA ASP A 11 3.00 -0.70 11.19
C ASP A 11 2.63 -0.04 9.88
N ILE A 12 1.37 -0.20 9.48
CA ILE A 12 0.94 0.30 8.19
C ILE A 12 0.88 1.82 8.28
N THR A 13 1.69 2.48 7.47
CA THR A 13 1.65 3.94 7.39
C THR A 13 0.36 4.36 6.69
N ALA A 14 -0.26 5.45 7.17
CA ALA A 14 -1.48 6.03 6.59
C ALA A 14 -1.30 6.31 5.08
N PHE A 15 -0.21 6.98 4.72
CA PHE A 15 0.16 7.26 3.32
C PHE A 15 1.51 6.61 3.02
N PRO A 16 1.53 5.34 2.60
CA PRO A 16 2.78 4.63 2.35
C PRO A 16 3.47 5.19 1.11
N THR A 17 4.80 5.19 1.12
CA THR A 17 5.62 5.44 -0.08
C THR A 17 5.72 4.17 -0.93
N GLU A 18 6.30 4.28 -2.12
CA GLU A 18 6.50 3.12 -3.00
C GLU A 18 7.33 2.02 -2.33
N ASP A 19 8.38 2.40 -1.60
CA ASP A 19 9.24 1.47 -0.88
C ASP A 19 8.49 0.74 0.24
N GLU A 20 7.66 1.46 1.01
CA GLU A 20 6.82 0.90 2.06
C GLU A 20 5.75 -0.05 1.50
N LEU A 21 5.13 0.29 0.37
CA LEU A 21 4.21 -0.60 -0.32
C LEU A 21 4.92 -1.86 -0.78
N ARG A 22 6.10 -1.74 -1.41
CA ARG A 22 6.92 -2.90 -1.79
C ARG A 22 7.26 -3.77 -0.60
N ALA A 23 7.72 -3.18 0.51
CA ALA A 23 8.03 -3.90 1.74
C ALA A 23 6.80 -4.63 2.31
N THR A 24 5.60 -4.08 2.09
CA THR A 24 4.33 -4.67 2.50
C THR A 24 3.91 -5.85 1.60
N VAL A 25 4.06 -5.72 0.27
CA VAL A 25 3.59 -6.74 -0.69
C VAL A 25 4.62 -7.83 -0.99
N ALA A 26 5.92 -7.52 -0.93
CA ALA A 26 7.02 -8.45 -1.14
C ALA A 26 6.95 -9.74 -0.32
N PRO A 27 6.74 -9.70 1.01
CA PRO A 27 6.61 -10.92 1.81
C PRO A 27 5.35 -11.72 1.48
N VAL A 28 4.29 -11.07 0.97
CA VAL A 28 3.05 -11.74 0.55
C VAL A 28 3.26 -12.49 -0.77
N LEU A 29 4.02 -11.90 -1.68
CA LEU A 29 4.37 -12.49 -2.98
C LEU A 29 5.54 -13.47 -2.90
N GLY A 30 6.29 -13.50 -1.80
CA GLY A 30 7.53 -14.27 -1.69
C GLY A 30 8.64 -13.74 -2.61
N LEU A 31 8.58 -12.46 -2.99
CA LEU A 31 9.55 -11.79 -3.85
C LEU A 31 10.38 -10.77 -3.06
N ALA A 32 11.53 -10.39 -3.60
CA ALA A 32 12.25 -9.22 -3.09
C ALA A 32 11.48 -7.93 -3.49
N PRO A 33 11.47 -6.88 -2.63
CA PRO A 33 10.79 -5.62 -2.96
C PRO A 33 11.29 -5.02 -4.27
N GLU A 34 12.60 -5.09 -4.51
CA GLU A 34 13.27 -4.60 -5.73
C GLU A 34 12.86 -5.33 -7.02
N ARG A 35 12.25 -6.52 -6.90
CA ARG A 35 11.77 -7.32 -8.04
C ARG A 35 10.33 -6.97 -8.44
N ILE A 36 9.67 -6.10 -7.68
CA ILE A 36 8.29 -5.72 -7.91
C ILE A 36 8.29 -4.39 -8.65
N GLU A 37 8.06 -4.48 -9.95
CA GLU A 37 7.92 -3.31 -10.81
C GLU A 37 6.71 -2.47 -10.39
N PRO A 38 6.80 -1.14 -10.45
CA PRO A 38 5.74 -0.26 -9.97
C PRO A 38 4.44 -0.40 -10.79
N ASP A 39 4.57 -0.70 -12.09
CA ASP A 39 3.46 -0.90 -13.01
C ASP A 39 3.04 -2.38 -13.16
N ALA A 40 3.73 -3.31 -12.48
CA ALA A 40 3.36 -4.71 -12.56
C ALA A 40 2.07 -5.00 -11.81
N SER A 41 1.23 -5.85 -12.42
CA SER A 41 0.00 -6.33 -11.81
C SER A 41 0.31 -7.30 -10.67
N LEU A 42 0.13 -6.83 -9.44
CA LEU A 42 0.38 -7.58 -8.21
C LEU A 42 -0.47 -8.86 -8.15
N VAL A 43 -1.70 -8.81 -8.67
CA VAL A 43 -2.58 -9.99 -8.74
C VAL A 43 -2.05 -11.06 -9.70
N LEU A 44 -1.39 -10.66 -10.79
CA LEU A 44 -0.71 -11.59 -11.69
C LEU A 44 0.58 -12.15 -11.08
N LEU A 45 1.23 -11.39 -10.20
CA LEU A 45 2.38 -11.85 -9.41
C LEU A 45 1.99 -12.82 -8.28
N GLY A 46 0.69 -12.97 -7.98
CA GLY A 46 0.19 -13.89 -6.97
C GLY A 46 -0.53 -13.22 -5.79
N LEU A 47 -0.72 -11.89 -5.81
CA LEU A 47 -1.46 -11.20 -4.77
C LEU A 47 -2.95 -11.58 -4.85
N SER A 48 -3.47 -12.14 -3.77
CA SER A 48 -4.86 -12.58 -3.72
C SER A 48 -5.80 -11.48 -3.19
N SER A 49 -7.08 -11.50 -3.59
CA SER A 49 -8.09 -10.54 -3.12
C SER A 49 -8.22 -10.50 -1.60
N LEU A 50 -8.04 -11.64 -0.92
CA LEU A 50 -8.05 -11.73 0.54
C LEU A 50 -6.93 -10.89 1.17
N GLU A 51 -5.74 -10.91 0.57
CA GLU A 51 -4.60 -10.12 1.04
C GLU A 51 -4.86 -8.63 0.82
N ILE A 52 -5.44 -8.25 -0.33
CA ILE A 52 -5.88 -6.86 -0.58
C ILE A 52 -6.90 -6.42 0.46
N MET A 53 -7.92 -7.23 0.75
CA MET A 53 -8.93 -6.92 1.79
C MET A 53 -8.30 -6.74 3.17
N ARG A 54 -7.31 -7.56 3.53
CA ARG A 54 -6.56 -7.42 4.79
C ARG A 54 -5.79 -6.11 4.84
N LEU A 55 -5.11 -5.74 3.76
CA LEU A 55 -4.37 -4.48 3.66
C LEU A 55 -5.32 -3.27 3.77
N VAL A 56 -6.42 -3.26 3.01
CA VAL A 56 -7.50 -2.26 3.10
C VAL A 56 -7.98 -2.08 4.53
N SER A 57 -8.23 -3.18 5.23
CA SER A 57 -8.70 -3.14 6.62
C SER A 57 -7.68 -2.50 7.56
N ARG A 58 -6.37 -2.72 7.33
CA ARG A 58 -5.30 -2.13 8.12
C ARG A 58 -5.18 -0.62 7.88
N TRP A 59 -5.18 -0.16 6.63
CA TRP A 59 -5.16 1.28 6.32
C TRP A 59 -6.39 2.02 6.86
N ARG A 60 -7.57 1.40 6.79
CA ARG A 60 -8.79 1.95 7.40
C ARG A 60 -8.68 2.11 8.91
N LYS A 61 -8.03 1.15 9.60
CA LYS A 61 -7.72 1.28 11.04
C LYS A 61 -6.70 2.39 11.31
N ALA A 62 -5.79 2.65 10.38
CA ALA A 62 -4.84 3.77 10.43
C ALA A 62 -5.48 5.14 10.07
N GLY A 63 -6.79 5.19 9.81
CA GLY A 63 -7.52 6.42 9.53
C GLY A 63 -7.60 6.81 8.04
N VAL A 64 -7.14 5.93 7.13
CA VAL A 64 -7.19 6.20 5.69
C VAL A 64 -8.36 5.49 5.03
N PRO A 65 -9.28 6.22 4.37
CA PRO A 65 -10.47 5.65 3.76
C PRO A 65 -10.15 5.00 2.40
N VAL A 66 -9.19 4.09 2.37
CA VAL A 66 -8.79 3.36 1.16
C VAL A 66 -9.93 2.46 0.68
N GLN A 67 -10.17 2.49 -0.63
CA GLN A 67 -11.27 1.76 -1.27
C GLN A 67 -10.73 0.50 -1.95
N PHE A 68 -11.30 -0.65 -1.62
CA PHE A 68 -10.93 -1.92 -2.24
C PHE A 68 -11.09 -1.87 -3.76
N GLU A 69 -12.21 -1.32 -4.25
CA GLU A 69 -12.48 -1.16 -5.70
C GLU A 69 -11.36 -0.41 -6.42
N ALA A 70 -10.83 0.66 -5.82
CA ALA A 70 -9.71 1.40 -6.40
C ALA A 70 -8.43 0.54 -6.48
N LEU A 71 -8.15 -0.25 -5.43
CA LEU A 71 -6.97 -1.11 -5.40
C LEU A 71 -7.07 -2.30 -6.37
N VAL A 72 -8.27 -2.85 -6.60
CA VAL A 72 -8.44 -3.94 -7.57
C VAL A 72 -8.60 -3.45 -9.01
N ALA A 73 -9.06 -2.21 -9.21
CA ALA A 73 -9.12 -1.58 -10.53
C ALA A 73 -7.71 -1.33 -11.10
N ALA A 74 -6.78 -0.91 -10.24
CA ALA A 74 -5.37 -0.75 -10.59
C ALA A 74 -4.50 -1.51 -9.58
N PRO A 75 -4.37 -2.85 -9.70
CA PRO A 75 -3.63 -3.68 -8.76
C PRO A 75 -2.12 -3.59 -8.97
N THR A 76 -1.61 -2.38 -9.13
CA THR A 76 -0.19 -2.04 -9.34
C THR A 76 0.27 -1.10 -8.23
N LEU A 77 1.57 -1.06 -7.94
CA LEU A 77 2.08 -0.15 -6.92
C LEU A 77 1.82 1.31 -7.30
N SER A 78 2.04 1.67 -8.57
CA SER A 78 1.75 3.00 -9.11
C SER A 78 0.28 3.39 -8.94
N GLY A 79 -0.64 2.46 -9.23
CA GLY A 79 -2.08 2.70 -9.09
C GLY A 79 -2.50 2.91 -7.64
N TRP A 80 -1.93 2.12 -6.74
CA TRP A 80 -2.18 2.24 -5.30
C TRP A 80 -1.64 3.58 -4.77
N LEU A 81 -0.41 3.95 -5.12
CA LEU A 81 0.19 5.23 -4.73
C LEU A 81 -0.64 6.42 -5.23
N ALA A 82 -1.07 6.40 -6.49
CA ALA A 82 -1.92 7.46 -7.04
C ALA A 82 -3.24 7.59 -6.27
N HIS A 83 -3.82 6.46 -5.82
CA HIS A 83 -5.01 6.49 -4.99
C HIS A 83 -4.74 7.11 -3.61
N PHE A 84 -3.64 6.74 -2.95
CA PHE A 84 -3.24 7.37 -1.68
C PHE A 84 -2.96 8.86 -1.81
N ASP A 85 -2.31 9.28 -2.90
CA ASP A 85 -2.06 10.69 -3.20
C ASP A 85 -3.37 11.47 -3.41
N SER A 86 -4.31 10.89 -4.15
CA SER A 86 -5.66 11.45 -4.32
C SER A 86 -6.40 11.61 -2.99
N LEU A 87 -6.32 10.62 -2.09
CA LEU A 87 -6.89 10.70 -0.74
C LEU A 87 -6.21 11.77 0.11
N ARG A 88 -4.90 11.92 -0.01
CA ARG A 88 -4.13 12.97 0.67
C ARG A 88 -4.52 14.37 0.19
N ALA A 89 -4.72 14.54 -1.12
CA ALA A 89 -5.13 15.81 -1.71
C ALA A 89 -6.60 16.16 -1.40
N SER A 90 -7.45 15.15 -1.24
CA SER A 90 -8.86 15.31 -0.88
C SER A 90 -9.10 15.50 0.63
N ALA A 91 -8.10 15.20 1.47
CA ALA A 91 -8.12 15.64 2.86
C ALA A 91 -8.29 17.17 2.85
N PRO A 92 -9.31 17.72 3.54
CA PRO A 92 -9.59 19.13 3.47
C PRO A 92 -8.33 19.87 3.89
N THR A 93 -7.70 20.53 2.91
CA THR A 93 -6.82 21.65 3.19
C THR A 93 -7.74 22.66 3.84
N ALA A 94 -7.86 22.63 5.16
CA ALA A 94 -8.60 23.67 5.87
C ALA A 94 -7.84 24.96 5.57
N PRO A 95 -8.38 25.88 4.76
CA PRO A 95 -7.86 27.23 4.70
C PRO A 95 -8.43 27.90 5.94
N GLY A 96 -7.75 27.73 7.06
CA GLY A 96 -7.96 28.53 8.25
C GLY A 96 -7.23 29.87 8.07
N ALA A 97 -8.02 30.94 8.12
CA ALA A 97 -7.64 32.31 8.49
C ALA A 97 -6.88 33.17 7.47
N ALA A 98 -7.63 34.01 6.74
CA ALA A 98 -7.65 35.47 6.98
C ALA A 98 -8.84 36.11 6.26
#